data_AF-A0A5C7P644-F1
#
_entry.id   AF-A0A5C7P644-F1
#
_cell.length_a   1.000
_cell.length_b   1.000
_cell.length_c   1.000
_cell.angle_alpha   90.00
_cell.angle_beta   90.00
_cell.angle_gamma   90.00
#
_symmetry.space_group_name_H-M   'P 1'
#
loop_
_entity.id
_entity.type
_entity.pdbx_description
1 polymer ?
#
loop_
_entity_poly.entity_id
_entity_poly.type
_entity_poly.pdbx_seq_one_letter_code
_entity_poly.pdbx_strand_id
1 'polypeptide(L)'
;MSKPRSKLINYASREMRTVRGFTTAPHFGRQAKHMSGQPNYDPTKSIVTVGIKELQRLVELKAGTGRWRGTNKEVVDFGRIIGTYRDGDTGQEFETTRATIHYSKAGAHVVPAMPSRVKRTR
;
A
#
# COMPACT_ATOMS: atom_id res chain seq x y z
N MET A 1 17.07 12.88 -10.92
CA MET A 1 15.66 13.24 -10.65
C MET A 1 15.32 12.89 -9.21
N SER A 2 14.66 13.78 -8.47
CA SER A 2 14.24 13.50 -7.09
C SER A 2 13.12 12.44 -7.07
N LYS A 3 13.11 11.57 -6.04
CA LYS A 3 12.07 10.54 -5.89
C LYS A 3 10.73 11.23 -5.61
N PRO A 4 9.63 10.92 -6.32
CA PRO A 4 8.34 11.55 -6.07
C PRO A 4 7.82 11.13 -4.69
N ARG A 5 7.95 12.04 -3.72
CA ARG A 5 7.65 11.88 -2.30
C ARG A 5 6.46 12.79 -1.94
N SER A 6 5.61 12.36 -1.02
CA SER A 6 4.48 13.19 -0.58
C SER A 6 4.97 14.36 0.28
N LYS A 7 4.54 15.60 0.01
CA LYS A 7 4.84 16.76 0.87
C LYS A 7 4.26 16.63 2.29
N LEU A 8 3.31 15.71 2.48
CA LEU A 8 2.64 15.46 3.76
C LEU A 8 3.49 14.64 4.72
N ILE A 9 4.61 14.07 4.28
CA ILE A 9 5.48 13.23 5.08
C ILE A 9 6.81 13.95 5.27
N ASN A 10 7.24 14.12 6.53
CA ASN A 10 8.54 14.67 6.82
C ASN A 10 9.62 13.60 6.64
N TYR A 11 10.19 13.53 5.43
CA TYR A 11 11.30 12.61 5.12
C TYR A 11 12.67 13.16 5.52
N ALA A 12 12.78 14.45 5.83
CA ALA A 12 14.05 15.10 6.13
C ALA A 12 14.45 14.90 7.61
N SER A 13 13.47 14.82 8.51
CA SER A 13 13.71 14.66 9.94
C SER A 13 13.54 13.22 10.44
N ARG A 14 13.30 12.24 9.55
CA ARG A 14 12.94 10.88 9.95
C ARG A 14 13.55 9.84 9.03
N GLU A 15 14.39 8.98 9.61
CA GLU A 15 14.86 7.79 8.92
C GLU A 15 13.71 6.80 8.75
N MET A 16 13.51 6.39 7.50
CA MET A 16 12.47 5.45 7.13
C MET A 16 12.98 4.04 7.40
N ARG A 17 12.19 3.23 8.10
CA ARG A 17 12.51 1.82 8.37
C ARG A 17 12.88 1.10 7.08
N THR A 18 13.82 0.16 7.16
CA THR A 18 14.17 -0.71 6.05
C THR A 18 13.79 -2.16 6.35
N VAL A 19 13.39 -2.88 5.31
CA VAL A 19 13.06 -4.30 5.35
C VAL A 19 13.70 -4.98 4.15
N ARG A 20 14.56 -5.99 4.40
CA ARG A 20 15.36 -6.66 3.36
C ARG A 20 16.12 -5.69 2.45
N GLY A 21 16.65 -4.60 3.02
CA GLY A 21 17.37 -3.56 2.27
C GLY A 21 16.48 -2.60 1.47
N PHE A 22 15.16 -2.74 1.55
CA PHE A 22 14.20 -1.81 0.93
C PHE A 22 13.66 -0.83 1.95
N THR A 23 13.53 0.43 1.57
CA THR A 23 12.88 1.45 2.41
C THR A 23 11.35 1.26 2.43
N THR A 24 10.73 1.50 3.59
CA THR A 24 9.27 1.60 3.76
C THR A 24 8.70 2.93 3.27
N ALA A 25 9.54 3.88 2.85
CA ALA A 25 9.12 5.18 2.38
C ALA A 25 8.16 5.05 1.17
N PRO A 26 6.95 5.64 1.22
CA PRO A 26 6.01 5.51 0.12
C PRO A 26 6.49 6.27 -1.12
N HIS A 27 6.41 5.61 -2.27
CA HIS A 27 6.63 6.18 -3.59
C HIS A 27 5.33 6.80 -4.09
N PHE A 28 5.17 8.11 -3.88
CA PHE A 28 3.89 8.80 -4.04
C PHE A 28 3.29 8.64 -5.44
N GLY A 29 4.08 8.81 -6.51
CA GLY A 29 3.55 8.66 -7.88
C GLY A 29 3.00 7.27 -8.22
N ARG A 30 3.45 6.23 -7.50
CA ARG A 30 2.92 4.85 -7.65
C ARG A 30 1.72 4.65 -6.74
N GLN A 31 1.79 5.19 -5.52
CA GLN A 31 0.71 5.11 -4.55
C GLN A 31 -0.54 5.89 -5.00
N ALA A 32 -0.36 7.04 -5.65
CA ALA A 32 -1.44 7.91 -6.14
C ALA A 32 -2.42 7.19 -7.07
N LYS A 33 -1.96 6.15 -7.79
CA LYS A 33 -2.84 5.32 -8.64
C LYS A 33 -3.90 4.56 -7.87
N HIS A 34 -3.67 4.36 -6.57
CA HIS A 34 -4.54 3.63 -5.67
C HIS A 34 -5.22 4.54 -4.65
N MET A 35 -5.18 5.86 -4.78
CA MET A 35 -5.79 6.78 -3.81
C MET A 35 -6.73 7.74 -4.52
N SER A 36 -8.01 7.75 -4.13
CA SER A 36 -9.01 8.66 -4.70
C SER A 36 -8.61 10.12 -4.47
N GLY A 37 -8.94 10.98 -5.44
CA GLY A 37 -8.62 12.42 -5.40
C GLY A 37 -7.16 12.76 -5.69
N GLN A 38 -6.32 11.80 -6.10
CA GLN A 38 -4.95 12.06 -6.56
C GLN A 38 -4.89 12.22 -8.09
N PRO A 39 -3.94 13.00 -8.64
CA PRO A 39 -3.88 13.29 -10.09
C PRO A 39 -3.80 12.07 -11.01
N ASN A 40 -3.28 10.94 -10.51
CA ASN A 40 -3.08 9.71 -11.30
C ASN A 40 -3.97 8.55 -10.82
N TYR A 41 -5.05 8.85 -10.08
CA TYR A 41 -5.97 7.84 -9.59
C TYR A 41 -6.57 7.01 -10.73
N ASP A 42 -6.57 5.69 -10.56
CA ASP A 42 -7.14 4.76 -11.53
C ASP A 42 -8.27 3.94 -10.85
N PRO A 43 -9.55 4.22 -11.16
CA PRO A 43 -10.68 3.56 -10.52
C PRO A 43 -10.82 2.08 -10.93
N THR A 44 -10.09 1.62 -11.95
CA THR A 44 -10.08 0.21 -12.34
C THR A 44 -9.20 -0.65 -11.43
N LYS A 45 -8.46 -0.01 -10.51
CA LYS A 45 -7.54 -0.68 -9.58
C LYS A 45 -8.13 -0.80 -8.19
N SER A 46 -7.52 -1.69 -7.41
CA SER A 46 -7.77 -1.75 -5.96
C SER A 46 -7.41 -0.41 -5.31
N ILE A 47 -8.27 0.05 -4.40
CA ILE A 47 -8.26 1.40 -3.82
C ILE A 47 -7.76 1.34 -2.38
N VAL A 48 -6.80 2.17 -2.01
CA VAL A 48 -6.43 2.47 -0.63
C VAL A 48 -7.29 3.63 -0.14
N THR A 49 -8.08 3.38 0.91
CA THR A 49 -9.02 4.35 1.48
C THR A 49 -8.41 5.12 2.65
N VAL A 50 -7.33 4.61 3.25
CA VAL A 50 -6.59 5.33 4.31
C VAL A 50 -5.71 6.43 3.72
N GLY A 51 -5.59 7.56 4.43
CA GLY A 51 -4.72 8.66 4.02
C GLY A 51 -3.24 8.28 3.99
N ILE A 52 -2.43 9.00 3.20
CA ILE A 52 -1.02 8.64 2.93
C ILE A 52 -0.14 8.61 4.19
N LYS A 53 -0.40 9.48 5.18
CA LYS A 53 0.29 9.50 6.47
C LYS A 53 0.01 8.22 7.27
N GLU A 54 -1.26 7.82 7.28
CA GLU A 54 -1.68 6.61 7.99
C GLU A 54 -1.18 5.36 7.29
N LEU A 55 -1.25 5.33 5.95
CA LEU A 55 -0.67 4.25 5.16
C LEU A 55 0.82 4.06 5.45
N GLN A 56 1.59 5.15 5.51
CA GLN A 56 3.00 5.08 5.87
C GLN A 56 3.20 4.49 7.27
N ARG A 57 2.46 4.98 8.27
CA ARG A 57 2.54 4.46 9.65
C ARG A 57 2.26 2.96 9.68
N LEU A 58 1.21 2.52 8.98
CA LEU A 58 0.84 1.12 8.89
C LEU A 58 1.93 0.26 8.23
N VAL A 59 2.53 0.73 7.13
CA VAL A 59 3.66 0.07 6.48
C VAL A 59 4.86 -0.01 7.41
N GLU A 60 5.21 1.06 8.11
CA GLU A 60 6.33 1.05 9.07
C GLU A 60 6.11 0.04 10.21
N LEU A 61 4.87 -0.09 10.70
CA LEU A 61 4.52 -1.03 11.77
C LEU A 61 4.49 -2.48 11.30
N LYS A 62 4.02 -2.75 10.09
CA LYS A 62 3.68 -4.11 9.63
C LYS A 62 4.59 -4.68 8.54
N ALA A 63 5.45 -3.87 7.92
CA ALA A 63 6.43 -4.37 6.97
C ALA A 63 7.36 -5.38 7.65
N GLY A 64 7.64 -6.48 6.95
CA GLY A 64 8.43 -7.61 7.44
C GLY A 64 7.65 -8.67 8.23
N THR A 65 6.36 -8.46 8.54
CA THR A 65 5.55 -9.44 9.29
C THR A 65 4.69 -10.32 8.40
N GLY A 66 4.67 -10.07 7.10
CA GLY A 66 3.81 -10.73 6.12
C GLY A 66 4.45 -11.92 5.41
N ARG A 67 3.70 -12.47 4.45
CA ARG A 67 4.18 -13.54 3.58
C ARG A 67 4.86 -12.96 2.35
N TRP A 68 6.13 -13.26 2.18
CA TRP A 68 6.91 -12.83 1.02
C TRP A 68 6.54 -13.60 -0.25
N ARG A 69 6.48 -12.88 -1.37
CA ARG A 69 6.32 -13.42 -2.73
C ARG A 69 7.49 -12.91 -3.57
N GLY A 70 8.51 -13.76 -3.72
CA GLY A 70 9.77 -13.34 -4.35
C GLY A 70 10.59 -12.40 -3.47
N THR A 71 11.42 -11.57 -4.09
CA THR A 71 12.43 -10.76 -3.39
C THR A 71 11.88 -9.43 -2.84
N ASN A 72 10.89 -8.84 -3.51
CA ASN A 72 10.47 -7.46 -3.27
C ASN A 72 8.95 -7.27 -3.11
N LYS A 73 8.18 -8.35 -2.89
CA LYS A 73 6.76 -8.26 -2.61
C LYS A 73 6.43 -9.00 -1.32
N GLU A 74 5.56 -8.39 -0.53
CA GLU A 74 5.14 -8.92 0.76
C GLU A 74 3.63 -8.73 0.92
N VAL A 75 2.90 -9.80 1.22
CA VAL A 75 1.48 -9.73 1.54
C VAL A 75 1.32 -9.61 3.05
N VAL A 76 0.81 -8.48 3.50
CA VAL A 76 0.67 -8.10 4.91
C VAL A 76 -0.80 -7.95 5.27
N ASP A 77 -1.17 -8.38 6.48
CA ASP A 77 -2.44 -8.03 7.10
C ASP A 77 -2.21 -6.87 8.07
N PHE A 78 -2.87 -5.75 7.82
CA PHE A 78 -2.74 -4.55 8.64
C PHE A 78 -3.62 -4.58 9.90
N GLY A 79 -4.52 -5.56 10.03
CA GLY A 79 -5.41 -5.73 11.18
C GLY A 79 -6.58 -4.74 11.24
N ARG A 80 -6.73 -3.91 10.22
CA ARG A 80 -7.84 -2.98 9.99
C ARG A 80 -8.07 -2.80 8.51
N ILE A 81 -9.25 -2.35 8.12
CA ILE A 81 -9.55 -2.05 6.71
C ILE A 81 -8.59 -0.95 6.24
N ILE A 82 -7.86 -1.23 5.15
CA ILE A 82 -6.92 -0.30 4.51
C ILE A 82 -7.42 0.17 3.15
N GLY A 83 -8.44 -0.50 2.61
CA GLY A 83 -8.91 -0.26 1.26
C GLY A 83 -9.85 -1.33 0.75
N THR A 84 -10.12 -1.20 -0.55
CA THR A 84 -10.98 -2.08 -1.33
C THR A 84 -10.12 -2.84 -2.33
N TYR A 85 -10.14 -4.16 -2.26
CA TYR A 85 -9.62 -5.03 -3.30
C TYR A 85 -10.64 -5.09 -4.43
N ARG A 86 -10.17 -4.91 -5.67
CA ARG A 86 -10.97 -5.08 -6.88
C ARG A 86 -10.47 -6.28 -7.66
N ASP A 87 -11.37 -7.22 -7.90
CA ASP A 87 -11.10 -8.40 -8.72
C ASP A 87 -10.96 -7.99 -10.20
N GLY A 88 -9.90 -8.46 -10.85
CA GLY A 88 -9.55 -8.05 -12.21
C GLY A 88 -10.45 -8.64 -13.29
N ASP A 89 -11.08 -9.79 -13.01
CA ASP A 89 -11.86 -10.55 -13.98
C ASP A 89 -13.34 -10.18 -13.89
N THR A 90 -13.86 -10.05 -12.66
CA THR A 90 -15.28 -9.79 -12.38
C THR A 90 -15.57 -8.32 -12.08
N GLY A 91 -14.55 -7.52 -11.74
CA GLY A 91 -14.73 -6.14 -11.27
C GLY A 91 -15.35 -6.04 -9.87
N GLN A 92 -15.57 -7.15 -9.17
CA GLN A 92 -16.13 -7.15 -7.82
C GLN A 92 -15.19 -6.50 -6.82
N GLU A 93 -15.79 -5.79 -5.87
CA GLU A 93 -15.08 -5.01 -4.88
C GLU A 93 -15.30 -5.57 -3.47
N PHE A 94 -14.22 -5.67 -2.70
CA PHE A 94 -14.23 -6.23 -1.36
C PHE A 94 -13.37 -5.39 -0.43
N GLU A 95 -13.92 -4.97 0.72
CA GLU A 95 -13.11 -4.39 1.77
C GLU A 95 -12.05 -5.37 2.24
N THR A 96 -10.83 -4.86 2.48
CA THR A 96 -9.71 -5.71 2.86
C THR A 96 -8.82 -5.06 3.90
N THR A 97 -8.35 -5.89 4.82
CA THR A 97 -7.27 -5.56 5.76
C THR A 97 -5.90 -5.92 5.20
N ARG A 98 -5.88 -6.64 4.07
CA ARG A 98 -4.67 -7.20 3.48
C ARG A 98 -4.23 -6.38 2.29
N ALA A 99 -2.92 -6.24 2.13
CA ALA A 99 -2.34 -5.61 0.96
C ALA A 99 -1.00 -6.23 0.60
N THR A 100 -0.63 -6.12 -0.67
CA THR A 100 0.74 -6.38 -1.12
C THR A 100 1.54 -5.08 -1.02
N ILE A 101 2.63 -5.11 -0.27
CA ILE A 101 3.65 -4.06 -0.27
C ILE A 101 4.64 -4.42 -1.38
N HIS A 102 4.75 -3.53 -2.37
CA HIS A 102 5.69 -3.63 -3.48
C HIS A 102 6.89 -2.73 -3.21
N TYR A 103 8.03 -3.36 -2.93
CA TYR A 103 9.28 -2.67 -2.65
C TYR A 103 10.10 -2.41 -3.92
N SER A 104 10.82 -1.28 -3.92
CA SER A 104 11.78 -0.93 -4.96
C SER A 104 12.87 0.00 -4.42
N LYS A 105 13.95 0.20 -5.20
CA LYS A 105 15.00 1.19 -4.87
C LYS A 105 14.46 2.62 -4.71
N ALA A 106 13.32 2.93 -5.33
CA ALA A 106 12.70 4.25 -5.29
C ALA A 106 11.70 4.43 -4.13
N GLY A 107 11.33 3.35 -3.43
CA GLY A 107 10.33 3.35 -2.37
C GLY A 107 9.33 2.20 -2.49
N ALA A 108 8.41 2.15 -1.53
CA ALA A 108 7.34 1.17 -1.45
C ALA A 108 6.02 1.74 -1.99
N HIS A 109 5.13 0.88 -2.49
CA HIS A 109 3.72 1.23 -2.65
C HIS A 109 2.86 0.04 -2.25
N VAL A 110 1.63 0.33 -1.84
CA VAL A 110 0.70 -0.63 -1.26
C VAL A 110 -0.48 -0.80 -2.20
N VAL A 111 -0.77 -2.05 -2.52
CA VAL A 111 -1.92 -2.45 -3.35
C VAL A 111 -2.80 -3.37 -2.52
N PRO A 112 -4.06 -3.00 -2.25
CA PRO A 112 -4.99 -3.87 -1.52
C PRO A 112 -5.06 -5.26 -2.18
N ALA A 113 -5.15 -6.29 -1.35
CA ALA A 113 -5.10 -7.68 -1.77
C ALA A 113 -6.36 -8.43 -1.33
N MET A 114 -6.65 -9.53 -2.01
CA MET A 114 -7.83 -10.35 -1.71
C MET A 114 -7.91 -10.70 -0.20
N PRO A 115 -9.06 -10.42 0.46
CA PRO A 115 -9.24 -10.70 1.88
C PRO A 115 -9.16 -12.21 2.15
N SER A 116 -8.61 -12.60 3.31
CA SER A 116 -8.49 -14.03 3.70
C SER A 116 -9.82 -14.63 4.12
N ARG A 117 -10.72 -13.81 4.68
CA ARG A 117 -12.15 -14.11 4.84
C ARG A 117 -12.91 -13.03 4.10
N VAL A 118 -13.61 -13.42 3.04
CA VAL A 118 -14.62 -12.55 2.44
C VAL A 118 -15.72 -12.39 3.48
N LYS A 119 -15.66 -11.34 4.30
CA LYS A 119 -16.86 -10.87 4.98
C LYS A 119 -17.71 -10.27 3.86
N ARG A 120 -18.59 -11.10 3.29
CA ARG A 120 -19.69 -10.60 2.45
C ARG A 120 -20.47 -9.65 3.35
N THR A 121 -20.23 -8.35 3.21
CA THR A 121 -21.12 -7.34 3.75
C THR A 121 -22.47 -7.59 3.05
N ARG A 122 -23.47 -7.93 3.86
CA ARG A 122 -24.85 -8.13 3.43
C ARG A 122 -25.49 -6.78 3.12
#